data_AF-M1BRM3-F1
#
_entry.id   AF-M1BRM3-F1
#
_cell.length_a   1.000
_cell.length_b   1.000
_cell.length_c   1.000
_cell.angle_alpha   90.00
_cell.angle_beta   90.00
_cell.angle_gamma   90.00
#
_symmetry.space_group_name_H-M   'P 1'
#
loop_
_entity.id
_entity.type
_entity.pdbx_description
1 polymer ?
#
loop_
_entity_poly.entity_id
_entity_poly.type
_entity_poly.pdbx_seq_one_letter_code
_entity_poly.pdbx_strand_id
1 'polypeptide(L)' 'MGPSGSGKTTLLNVLAGQTKASPKLNLSGLLDINGVPFSNRFFIKSEVLK' A
#
# COMPACT_ATOMS: atom_id res chain seq x y z
N MET A 1 16.54 1.77 13.67
CA MET A 1 15.06 1.73 13.74
C MET A 1 14.54 3.16 13.67
N GLY A 2 13.56 3.46 12.80
CA GLY A 2 12.94 4.79 12.76
C GLY A 2 12.12 5.10 14.03
N PRO A 3 11.83 6.38 14.34
CA PRO A 3 11.14 6.80 15.56
C PRO A 3 9.73 6.18 15.70
N SER A 4 9.20 6.13 16.93
CA SER A 4 7.81 5.66 17.14
C SER A 4 6.82 6.52 16.34
N GLY A 5 5.79 5.89 15.78
CA GLY A 5 4.80 6.58 14.94
C GLY A 5 5.23 6.88 13.49
N SER A 6 6.47 6.58 13.09
CA SER A 6 6.97 6.87 11.72
C SER A 6 6.38 5.99 10.60
N GLY A 7 5.39 5.14 10.90
CA GLY A 7 4.71 4.32 9.90
C GLY A 7 5.46 3.05 9.41
N LYS A 8 6.52 2.59 10.08
CA LYS A 8 7.29 1.39 9.66
C LYS A 8 6.42 0.14 9.49
N THR A 9 5.65 -0.19 10.54
CA THR A 9 4.73 -1.33 10.53
C THR A 9 3.60 -1.11 9.53
N THR A 10 3.14 0.13 9.38
CA THR A 10 2.12 0.50 8.40
C THR A 10 2.60 0.24 6.98
N LEU A 11 3.81 0.69 6.62
CA LEU A 11 4.41 0.47 5.31
C LEU A 11 4.59 -1.03 5.01
N LEU A 12 5.03 -1.81 6.00
CA LEU A 12 5.17 -3.26 5.85
C LEU A 12 3.82 -3.93 5.56
N ASN A 13 2.77 -3.59 6.33
CA ASN A 13 1.43 -4.14 6.11
C ASN A 13 0.84 -3.71 4.76
N VAL A 14 1.16 -2.49 4.29
CA VAL A 14 0.81 -2.01 2.96
C VAL A 14 1.45 -2.87 1.87
N LEU A 15 2.77 -3.07 1.94
CA LEU A 15 3.50 -3.88 0.96
C LEU A 15 3.04 -5.35 0.99
N ALA A 16 2.63 -5.86 2.15
CA ALA A 16 2.06 -7.20 2.29
C ALA A 16 0.59 -7.32 1.84
N GLY A 17 -0.06 -6.22 1.42
CA GLY A 17 -1.48 -6.21 1.05
C GLY A 17 -2.44 -6.43 2.22
N GLN A 18 -1.98 -6.27 3.45
CA GLN A 18 -2.74 -6.50 4.69
C GLN A 18 -3.46 -5.24 5.20
N THR A 19 -3.31 -4.11 4.52
CA THR A 19 -4.06 -2.88 4.83
C THR A 19 -5.33 -2.79 3.97
N LYS A 20 -6.42 -2.26 4.55
CA LYS A 20 -7.66 -2.01 3.82
C LYS A 20 -7.55 -0.72 3.01
N ALA A 21 -8.21 -0.68 1.85
CA ALA A 21 -8.42 0.57 1.12
C ALA A 21 -9.09 1.60 2.04
N SER A 22 -8.48 2.77 2.15
CA SER A 22 -8.96 3.86 2.99
C SER A 22 -8.71 5.18 2.29
N PRO A 23 -9.67 6.11 2.28
CA PRO A 23 -9.47 7.46 1.74
C PRO A 23 -8.33 8.23 2.43
N LYS A 24 -7.93 7.81 3.64
CA LYS A 24 -6.84 8.42 4.41
C LYS A 24 -5.45 7.87 4.06
N LEU A 25 -5.37 6.84 3.22
CA LEU A 25 -4.13 6.19 2.83
C LEU A 25 -3.84 6.52 1.35
N ASN A 26 -2.94 7.47 1.13
CA ASN A 26 -2.40 7.77 -0.18
C ASN A 26 -1.03 7.12 -0.33
N LEU A 27 -0.87 6.26 -1.33
CA LEU A 27 0.37 5.56 -1.62
C LEU A 27 0.91 6.06 -2.96
N SER A 28 2.15 6.53 -2.93
CA SER A 28 2.87 7.00 -4.11
C SER A 28 4.29 6.45 -4.08
N GLY A 29 4.84 6.14 -5.23
CA GLY A 29 6.20 5.61 -5.37
C GLY A 29 6.26 4.55 -6.47
N LEU A 30 7.47 4.06 -6.71
CA LEU A 30 7.74 2.93 -7.60
C LEU A 30 8.10 1.72 -6.76
N LEU A 31 7.55 0.56 -7.13
CA LEU A 31 7.88 -0.72 -6.52
C LEU A 31 8.27 -1.67 -7.65
N ASP A 32 9.52 -2.11 -7.65
CA ASP A 32 9.99 -3.14 -8.57
C ASP A 32 10.25 -4.42 -7.78
N ILE A 33 9.74 -5.54 -8.27
CA ILE A 33 10.00 -6.87 -7.71
C ILE A 33 10.90 -7.60 -8.68
N ASN A 34 12.15 -7.84 -8.28
CA ASN A 34 13.17 -8.47 -9.13
C ASN A 34 13.37 -7.75 -10.48
N GLY A 35 13.35 -6.42 -10.47
CA GLY A 35 13.51 -5.59 -11.67
C GLY A 35 12.25 -5.51 -12.55
N VAL A 36 11.13 -6.11 -12.12
CA VAL A 36 9.84 -6.03 -12.81
C VAL A 36 8.96 -5.00 -12.10
N PRO A 37 8.47 -3.96 -12.81
CA PRO A 37 7.56 -2.99 -12.24
C PRO A 37 6.29 -3.64 -11.69
N PHE A 38 6.04 -3.44 -10.40
CA PHE A 38 4.84 -3.91 -9.74
C PHE A 38 3.71 -2.89 -9.96
N SER A 39 2.83 -3.20 -10.92
CA SER A 39 1.64 -2.40 -11.16
C SER A 39 0.62 -2.61 -10.03
N ASN A 40 0.44 -1.57 -9.22
CA ASN A 40 -0.42 -1.59 -8.04
C ASN A 40 -1.92 -1.64 -8.43
N ARG A 41 -2.41 -2.81 -8.85
CA ARG A 41 -3.85 -3.04 -9.13
C ARG A 41 -4.69 -3.34 -7.88
N PHE A 42 -4.12 -3.24 -6.68
CA PHE A 42 -4.73 -3.80 -5.48
C PHE A 42 -5.46 -2.82 -4.54
N PHE A 43 -5.59 -1.54 -4.88
CA PHE A 43 -6.16 -0.58 -3.92
C PHE A 43 -7.38 0.23 -4.37
N ILE A 44 -7.80 0.10 -5.63
CA ILE A 44 -9.11 0.63 -6.09
C ILE A 44 -10.05 -0.57 -6.28
N LYS A 45 -10.55 -1.13 -5.19
CA LYS A 45 -11.85 -1.80 -5.20
C LYS A 45 -12.80 -0.92 -4.40
N SER A 46 -13.15 0.23 -4.98
CA SER A 46 -14.37 0.92 -4.61
C SER A 46 -15.51 -0.03 -4.95
N GLU A 47 -16.18 -0.48 -3.90
CA GLU A 47 -17.47 -1.16 -3.93
C GLU A 47 -18.48 -0.23 -4.62
N VAL A 48 -18.54 -0.30 -5.95
CA VAL A 48 -19.62 0.27 -6.77
C VAL A 48 -20.11 -0.85 -7.69
N LEU A 49 -20.69 -1.86 -7.06
CA LEU A 49 -21.74 -2.70 -7.64
C LEU A 49 -22.78 -2.89 -6.53
N LYS A 50 -23.64 -1.89 -6.39
CA LYS A 50 -25.06 -2.09 -6.05
C LYS A 50 -25.84 -1.99 -7.35
#